data_AF-A0A359MXC5-F1
#
_entry.id   AF-A0A359MXC5-F1
#
_cell.length_a   1.000
_cell.length_b   1.000
_cell.length_c   1.000
_cell.angle_alpha   90.00
_cell.angle_beta   90.00
_cell.angle_gamma   90.00
#
_symmetry.space_group_name_H-M   'P 1'
#
loop_
_entity.id
_entity.type
_entity.pdbx_description
1 polymer ?
#
loop_
_entity_poly.entity_id
_entity_poly.type
_entity_poly.pdbx_seq_one_letter_code
_entity_poly.pdbx_strand_id
1 'polypeptide(L)'
;MRTHVVLPETTVKRIDQFVDKRKRSIFIQETIDDKLEWLDQQRAFEQAKGAWKNNPKFKTKKSVERYIRNLRNEVDRRSQRYV
;
A
#
# COMPACT_ATOMS: atom_id res chain seq x y z
N MET A 1 16.92 -15.51 12.94
CA MET A 1 18.23 -15.53 12.24
C MET A 1 18.98 -14.26 12.59
N ARG A 2 20.29 -14.32 12.86
CA ARG A 2 21.10 -13.11 13.11
C ARG A 2 21.89 -12.78 11.86
N THR A 3 21.69 -11.59 11.32
CA THR A 3 22.36 -11.10 10.11
C THR A 3 23.21 -9.90 10.47
N HIS A 4 24.46 -9.86 9.98
CA HIS A 4 25.32 -8.69 10.11
C HIS A 4 25.18 -7.82 8.87
N VAL A 5 24.80 -6.56 9.06
CA VAL A 5 24.71 -5.55 8.00
C VAL A 5 25.68 -4.42 8.29
N VAL A 6 26.37 -3.95 7.25
CA VAL A 6 27.30 -2.83 7.35
C VAL A 6 26.56 -1.55 7.00
N LEU A 7 26.54 -0.60 7.94
CA LEU A 7 25.94 0.71 7.74
C LEU A 7 27.03 1.79 7.86
N PRO A 8 27.01 2.84 7.01
CA PRO A 8 27.89 3.98 7.19
C PRO A 8 27.72 4.62 8.57
N GLU A 9 28.81 5.10 9.15
CA GLU A 9 28.77 5.75 10.47
C GLU A 9 27.82 6.95 10.49
N THR A 10 27.78 7.71 9.39
CA THR A 10 26.87 8.85 9.20
C THR A 10 25.41 8.43 9.33
N THR A 11 25.02 7.27 8.76
CA THR A 11 23.68 6.72 8.87
C THR A 11 23.37 6.33 10.32
N VAL A 12 24.28 5.64 11.00
CA VAL A 12 24.09 5.22 12.39
C VAL A 12 23.94 6.43 13.32
N LYS A 13 24.79 7.46 13.14
CA LYS A 13 24.71 8.73 13.88
C LYS A 13 23.38 9.43 13.65
N ARG A 14 22.85 9.39 12.44
CA ARG A 14 21.55 9.98 12.13
C ARG A 14 20.40 9.22 12.78
N ILE A 15 20.44 7.89 12.78
CA ILE A 15 19.43 7.07 13.48
C ILE A 15 19.44 7.38 14.98
N ASP A 16 20.61 7.52 15.58
CA ASP A 16 20.78 7.86 17.00
C ASP A 16 20.18 9.20 17.42
N GLN A 17 19.96 10.12 16.49
CA GLN A 17 19.28 11.39 16.78
C GLN A 17 17.79 11.21 17.07
N PHE A 18 17.18 10.14 16.58
CA PHE A 18 15.74 9.88 16.67
C PHE A 18 15.41 8.64 17.51
N VAL A 19 16.34 7.70 17.63
CA VAL A 19 16.10 6.38 18.20
C VAL A 19 17.19 6.04 19.22
N ASP A 20 16.80 5.51 20.37
CA ASP A 20 17.73 4.97 21.36
C ASP A 20 18.61 3.87 20.73
N LYS A 21 19.91 3.85 21.06
CA LYS A 21 20.87 2.84 20.62
C LYS A 21 20.38 1.41 20.85
N ARG A 22 19.62 1.15 21.93
CA ARG A 22 19.04 -0.17 22.25
C ARG A 22 17.87 -0.56 21.33
N LYS A 23 17.24 0.40 20.66
CA LYS A 23 16.07 0.21 19.79
C LYS A 23 16.40 0.20 18.30
N ARG A 24 17.67 0.39 17.91
CA ARG A 24 18.11 0.41 16.50
C ARG A 24 17.69 -0.85 15.73
N SER A 25 17.80 -2.02 16.33
CA SER A 25 17.44 -3.27 15.64
C SER A 25 15.97 -3.32 15.26
N ILE A 26 15.10 -2.88 16.17
CA ILE A 26 13.65 -2.84 15.95
C ILE A 26 13.34 -1.79 14.88
N PHE A 27 13.91 -0.59 15.03
CA PHE A 27 13.75 0.47 14.04
C PHE A 27 14.18 0.06 12.62
N ILE A 28 15.34 -0.60 12.49
CA ILE A 28 15.83 -1.09 11.20
C ILE A 28 14.89 -2.17 10.65
N GLN A 29 14.42 -3.09 11.49
CA GLN A 29 13.48 -4.12 11.06
C GLN A 29 12.18 -3.49 10.52
N GLU A 30 11.52 -2.65 11.31
CA GLU A 30 10.27 -1.99 10.93
C GLU A 30 10.43 -1.16 9.64
N THR A 31 11.53 -0.40 9.54
CA THR A 31 11.81 0.39 8.33
C THR A 31 12.01 -0.48 7.09
N ILE A 32 12.65 -1.65 7.23
CA ILE A 32 12.84 -2.59 6.13
C ILE A 32 11.51 -3.22 5.74
N ASP A 33 10.72 -3.67 6.71
CA ASP A 33 9.40 -4.26 6.49
C ASP A 33 8.47 -3.29 5.74
N ASP A 34 8.38 -2.04 6.20
CA ASP A 34 7.63 -0.96 5.54
C ASP A 34 8.10 -0.74 4.09
N LYS A 35 9.41 -0.75 3.87
CA LYS A 35 9.97 -0.54 2.53
C LYS A 35 9.68 -1.71 1.61
N LEU A 36 9.74 -2.93 2.11
CA LEU A 36 9.42 -4.14 1.36
C LEU A 36 7.93 -4.17 0.99
N GLU A 37 7.04 -3.85 1.92
CA GLU A 37 5.61 -3.76 1.63
C GLU A 37 5.34 -2.73 0.53
N TRP A 38 5.96 -1.55 0.62
CA TRP A 38 5.83 -0.55 -0.43
C TRP A 38 6.32 -1.05 -1.80
N LEU A 39 7.43 -1.78 -1.84
CA LEU A 39 7.95 -2.36 -3.09
C LEU A 39 7.01 -3.43 -3.68
N ASP A 40 6.44 -4.27 -2.83
CA ASP A 40 5.45 -5.28 -3.24
C ASP A 40 4.19 -4.62 -3.80
N GLN A 41 3.69 -3.56 -3.15
CA GLN A 41 2.57 -2.77 -3.66
C GLN A 41 2.88 -2.14 -5.02
N GLN A 42 4.07 -1.54 -5.20
CA GLN A 42 4.49 -0.99 -6.50
C GLN A 42 4.49 -2.06 -7.58
N ARG A 43 5.03 -3.24 -7.28
CA ARG A 43 5.02 -4.37 -8.21
C ARG A 43 3.61 -4.82 -8.56
N ALA A 44 2.72 -4.90 -7.56
CA ALA A 44 1.31 -5.25 -7.77
C ALA A 44 0.60 -4.21 -8.66
N PHE A 45 0.85 -2.92 -8.45
CA PHE A 45 0.28 -1.86 -9.30
C PHE A 45 0.74 -1.96 -10.75
N GLU A 46 2.04 -2.20 -10.98
CA GLU A 46 2.56 -2.38 -12.34
C GLU A 46 1.97 -3.62 -13.01
N GLN A 47 1.81 -4.73 -12.28
CA GLN A 47 1.16 -5.93 -12.80
C GLN A 47 -0.34 -5.73 -13.07
N ALA A 48 -1.02 -4.93 -12.25
CA ALA A 48 -2.44 -4.61 -12.41
C ALA A 48 -2.68 -3.56 -13.51
N LYS A 49 -1.63 -2.97 -14.09
CA LYS A 49 -1.76 -1.95 -15.13
C LYS A 49 -2.51 -2.50 -16.33
N GLY A 50 -3.62 -1.84 -16.65
CA GLY A 50 -4.49 -2.26 -17.76
C GLY A 50 -5.35 -3.50 -17.46
N ALA A 51 -5.38 -4.02 -16.23
CA ALA A 51 -6.24 -5.13 -15.84
C ALA A 51 -7.72 -4.89 -16.18
N TRP A 52 -8.15 -3.63 -16.24
CA TRP A 52 -9.54 -3.24 -16.52
C TRP A 52 -9.75 -2.73 -17.96
N LYS A 53 -8.72 -2.69 -18.80
CA LYS A 53 -8.76 -2.11 -20.15
C LYS A 53 -9.80 -2.77 -21.05
N ASN A 54 -9.97 -4.09 -20.93
CA ASN A 54 -10.90 -4.86 -21.75
C ASN A 54 -12.22 -5.19 -21.05
N ASN A 55 -12.47 -4.61 -19.86
CA ASN A 55 -13.69 -4.89 -19.11
C ASN A 55 -14.88 -4.15 -19.73
N PRO A 56 -15.95 -4.84 -20.17
CA PRO A 56 -17.12 -4.21 -20.78
C PRO A 56 -17.79 -3.16 -19.89
N LYS A 57 -17.69 -3.31 -18.56
CA LYS A 57 -18.23 -2.35 -17.58
C LYS A 57 -17.50 -1.00 -17.65
N PHE A 58 -16.26 -0.98 -18.10
CA PHE A 58 -15.39 0.21 -18.13
C PHE A 58 -15.04 0.68 -19.55
N LYS A 59 -15.73 0.16 -20.58
CA LYS A 59 -15.42 0.43 -21.99
C LYS A 59 -15.76 1.85 -22.45
N THR A 60 -16.75 2.50 -21.83
CA THR A 60 -17.18 3.87 -22.18
C THR A 60 -17.45 4.70 -20.94
N LYS A 61 -17.39 6.03 -21.07
CA LYS A 61 -17.77 6.95 -19.97
C LYS A 61 -19.17 6.62 -19.41
N LYS A 62 -20.15 6.36 -20.29
CA LYS A 62 -21.52 6.00 -19.90
C LYS A 62 -21.60 4.65 -19.15
N SER A 63 -20.76 3.67 -19.51
CA SER A 63 -20.72 2.38 -18.80
C SER A 63 -20.11 2.53 -17.41
N VAL A 64 -19.06 3.37 -17.29
CA VAL A 64 -18.44 3.73 -16.00
C VAL A 64 -19.44 4.48 -15.11
N GLU A 65 -20.13 5.49 -15.64
CA GLU A 65 -21.15 6.25 -14.89
C GLU A 65 -22.29 5.34 -14.40
N ARG A 66 -22.78 4.43 -15.26
CA ARG A 66 -23.78 3.43 -14.87
C ARG A 66 -23.27 2.52 -13.76
N TYR A 67 -22.03 2.06 -13.87
CA TYR A 67 -21.40 1.21 -12.86
C TYR A 67 -21.29 1.93 -11.51
N ILE A 68 -20.82 3.19 -11.50
CA ILE A 68 -20.72 4.01 -10.28
C ILE A 68 -22.11 4.26 -9.66
N ARG A 69 -23.12 4.57 -10.48
CA ARG A 69 -24.50 4.76 -10.00
C ARG A 69 -25.03 3.50 -9.32
N ASN A 70 -24.82 2.33 -9.94
CA ASN A 70 -25.26 1.06 -9.37
C ASN A 70 -24.55 0.75 -8.04
N LEU A 71 -23.24 0.99 -7.97
CA LEU A 71 -22.46 0.86 -6.73
C LEU A 71 -23.02 1.72 -5.61
N ARG A 72 -23.32 3.00 -5.87
CA ARG A 72 -23.90 3.91 -4.87
C ARG A 72 -25.26 3.41 -4.38
N ASN A 73 -26.13 3.03 -5.31
CA ASN A 73 -27.44 2.50 -4.96
C ASN A 73 -27.36 1.20 -4.13
N GLU A 74 -26.38 0.33 -4.38
CA GLU A 74 -26.14 -0.87 -3.57
C GLU A 74 -25.68 -0.53 -2.15
N VAL A 75 -24.78 0.45 -2.01
CA VAL A 75 -24.33 0.95 -0.71
C VAL A 75 -25.51 1.55 0.06
N ASP A 76 -26.30 2.43 -0.56
CA ASP A 76 -27.46 3.07 0.07
C ASP A 76 -28.49 2.02 0.54
N ARG A 77 -28.78 1.01 -0.28
CA ARG A 77 -29.66 -0.11 0.08
C ARG A 77 -29.11 -0.95 1.22
N ARG A 78 -27.80 -1.13 1.32
CA ARG A 78 -27.18 -1.84 2.45
C ARG A 78 -27.26 -1.01 3.72
N SER A 79 -26.94 0.27 3.66
CA SER A 79 -27.03 1.18 4.81
C SER A 79 -28.44 1.23 5.38
N GLN A 80 -29.47 1.20 4.54
CA GLN A 80 -30.88 1.12 4.95
C GLN A 80 -31.31 -0.20 5.59
N ARG A 81 -30.53 -1.28 5.48
CA ARG A 81 -30.81 -2.56 6.17
C ARG A 81 -30.28 -2.61 7.60
N TYR A 82 -29.37 -1.71 7.95
CA TYR A 82 -28.71 -1.66 9.26
C TYR A 82 -29.16 -0.45 10.11
N VAL A 83 -30.21 0.25 9.66
CA VAL A 83 -30.97 1.29 10.38
C VAL A 83 -32.37 0.75 10.59
#